data_AF-A0A416GG13-F1
#
_entry.id   AF-A0A416GG13-F1
#
_cell.length_a   1.000
_cell.length_b   1.000
_cell.length_c   1.000
_cell.angle_alpha   90.00
_cell.angle_beta   90.00
_cell.angle_gamma   90.00
#
_symmetry.space_group_name_H-M   'P 1'
#
loop_
_entity.id
_entity.type
_entity.pdbx_description
1 polymer ?
#
loop_
_entity_poly.entity_id
_entity_poly.type
_entity_poly.pdbx_seq_one_letter_code
_entity_poly.pdbx_strand_id
1 'polypeptide(L)'
;MEKKEDIYTFKPDFTKAEVKELIAWFEERMDRLPAELQINKSSHTKNLRFTVSQLISMLKNREVNVTICGYIAHLALIKERLIQAGME
;
A
#
# COMPACT_ATOMS: atom_id res chain seq x y z
N MET A 1 23.84 1.86 -8.86
CA MET A 1 22.68 2.73 -8.56
C MET A 1 21.43 2.00 -9.03
N GLU A 2 20.80 1.23 -8.16
CA GLU A 2 19.59 0.46 -8.51
C GLU A 2 18.46 1.43 -8.87
N LYS A 3 17.97 1.32 -10.10
CA LYS A 3 16.82 2.07 -10.58
C LYS A 3 15.59 1.51 -9.87
N LYS A 4 15.13 2.19 -8.82
CA LYS A 4 13.79 1.97 -8.26
C LYS A 4 12.79 2.57 -9.23
N GLU A 5 12.49 1.85 -10.31
CA GLU A 5 11.46 2.22 -11.29
C GLU A 5 10.09 2.33 -10.59
N ASP A 6 9.23 3.19 -11.14
CA ASP A 6 7.85 3.37 -10.72
C ASP A 6 7.03 2.21 -11.29
N ILE A 7 6.93 1.12 -10.52
CA ILE A 7 6.41 -0.18 -10.98
C ILE A 7 4.88 -0.19 -11.11
N TYR A 8 4.17 0.79 -10.54
CA TYR A 8 2.73 0.71 -10.42
C TYR A 8 1.99 1.42 -11.56
N THR A 9 1.53 0.64 -12.53
CA THR A 9 0.53 1.06 -13.51
C THR A 9 -0.80 1.28 -12.80
N PHE A 10 -1.26 2.53 -12.73
CA PHE A 10 -2.55 2.90 -12.12
C PHE A 10 -3.70 2.08 -12.71
N LYS A 11 -4.30 1.22 -11.88
CA LYS A 11 -5.53 0.48 -12.21
C LYS A 11 -6.73 1.24 -11.63
N PRO A 12 -7.62 1.81 -12.44
CA PRO A 12 -8.81 2.52 -11.94
C PRO A 12 -9.92 1.56 -11.46
N ASP A 13 -9.83 0.27 -11.79
CA ASP A 13 -10.85 -0.73 -11.49
C ASP A 13 -10.36 -1.69 -10.39
N PHE A 14 -10.47 -1.25 -9.14
CA PHE A 14 -10.30 -2.13 -7.99
C PHE A 14 -11.64 -2.67 -7.55
N THR A 15 -11.74 -3.99 -7.40
CA THR A 15 -12.96 -4.60 -6.84
C THR A 15 -12.95 -4.53 -5.31
N LYS A 16 -14.13 -4.57 -4.68
CA LYS A 16 -14.24 -4.66 -3.21
C LYS A 16 -13.49 -5.89 -2.64
N ALA A 17 -13.39 -6.98 -3.41
CA ALA A 17 -12.64 -8.18 -3.05
C ALA A 17 -11.12 -7.91 -3.01
N GLU A 18 -10.55 -7.33 -4.09
CA GLU A 18 -9.12 -7.00 -4.14
C GLU A 18 -8.72 -6.06 -2.99
N VAL A 19 -9.54 -5.06 -2.68
CA VAL A 19 -9.29 -4.14 -1.56
C VAL A 19 -9.30 -4.88 -0.22
N LYS A 20 -10.23 -5.82 -0.03
CA LYS A 20 -10.33 -6.60 1.20
C LYS A 20 -9.14 -7.56 1.37
N GLU A 21 -8.69 -8.19 0.29
CA GLU A 21 -7.48 -9.03 0.30
C GLU A 21 -6.22 -8.20 0.59
N LEU A 22 -6.12 -7.01 0.01
CA LEU A 22 -5.02 -6.10 0.27
C LEU A 22 -4.97 -5.68 1.75
N ILE A 23 -6.12 -5.30 2.31
CA ILE A 23 -6.26 -4.96 3.73
C ILE A 23 -5.84 -6.16 4.60
N ALA A 24 -6.36 -7.35 4.33
CA ALA A 24 -6.05 -8.55 5.10
C ALA A 24 -4.55 -8.85 5.11
N TRP A 25 -3.88 -8.76 3.96
CA TRP A 25 -2.44 -8.96 3.85
C TRP A 25 -1.63 -8.04 4.77
N PHE A 26 -2.03 -6.76 4.85
CA PHE A 26 -1.40 -5.79 5.74
C PHE A 26 -1.76 -5.99 7.21
N GLU A 27 -2.99 -6.40 7.53
CA GLU A 27 -3.39 -6.67 8.91
C GLU A 27 -2.61 -7.87 9.49
N GLU A 28 -2.41 -8.92 8.70
CA GLU A 28 -1.60 -10.09 9.11
C GLU A 28 -0.12 -9.74 9.30
N ARG A 29 0.39 -8.75 8.56
CA ARG A 29 1.82 -8.38 8.57
C ARG A 29 2.09 -7.06 9.31
N MET A 30 1.08 -6.45 9.93
CA MET A 30 1.18 -5.11 10.52
C MET A 30 2.25 -5.02 11.61
N ASP A 31 2.45 -6.13 12.33
CA ASP A 31 3.46 -6.26 13.38
C ASP A 31 4.88 -6.34 12.81
N ARG A 32 5.05 -6.95 11.63
CA ARG A 32 6.33 -7.13 10.93
C ARG A 32 6.70 -6.00 9.98
N LEU A 33 5.82 -5.00 9.81
CA LEU A 33 6.10 -3.84 8.99
C LEU A 33 7.31 -3.05 9.53
N PRO A 34 8.20 -2.56 8.66
CA PRO A 34 9.32 -1.72 9.07
C PRO A 34 8.79 -0.39 9.58
N ALA A 35 9.56 0.27 10.43
CA ALA A 35 9.21 1.61 10.92
C ALA A 35 9.12 2.61 9.75
N GLU A 36 10.06 2.52 8.81
CA GLU A 36 10.13 3.38 7.63
C GLU A 36 10.27 2.58 6.33
N LEU A 37 9.75 3.15 5.24
CA LEU A 37 9.84 2.56 3.91
C LEU A 37 9.99 3.64 2.85
N GLN A 38 10.98 3.47 1.97
CA GLN A 38 11.10 4.26 0.75
C GLN A 38 10.19 3.67 -0.33
N ILE A 39 9.10 4.37 -0.64
CA ILE A 39 8.09 3.93 -1.59
C ILE A 39 8.52 4.21 -3.04
N ASN A 40 9.10 5.38 -3.32
CA ASN A 40 9.71 5.73 -4.61
C ASN A 40 10.78 6.81 -4.40
N LYS A 41 11.41 7.37 -5.44
CA LYS A 41 12.44 8.41 -5.27
C LYS A 41 11.97 9.65 -4.49
N SER A 42 10.70 10.00 -4.57
CA SER A 42 10.13 11.24 -4.02
C SER A 42 9.21 11.00 -2.82
N SER A 43 8.91 9.74 -2.48
CA SER A 43 8.00 9.35 -1.40
C SER A 43 8.71 8.42 -0.43
N HIS A 44 8.99 8.96 0.75
CA HIS A 44 9.50 8.23 1.92
C HIS A 44 8.44 8.29 3.01
N THR A 45 8.15 7.15 3.61
CA THR A 45 7.25 7.07 4.76
C THR A 45 8.08 6.75 5.99
N LYS A 46 8.16 7.70 6.93
CA LYS A 46 8.88 7.54 8.21
C LYS A 46 8.13 6.73 9.25
N ASN A 47 6.82 6.53 9.07
CA ASN A 47 5.97 5.80 9.99
C ASN A 47 4.97 4.95 9.20
N LEU A 48 5.47 3.85 8.64
CA LEU A 48 4.71 3.05 7.69
C LEU A 48 3.48 2.43 8.34
N ARG A 49 3.62 1.91 9.57
CA ARG A 49 2.51 1.33 10.32
C ARG A 49 1.36 2.31 10.50
N PHE A 50 1.66 3.56 10.86
CA PHE A 50 0.64 4.60 10.99
C PHE A 50 -0.04 4.89 9.64
N THR A 51 0.74 5.07 8.57
CA THR A 51 0.20 5.34 7.23
C THR A 51 -0.70 4.21 6.74
N VAL A 52 -0.25 2.96 6.86
CA VAL A 52 -1.02 1.76 6.47
C VAL A 52 -2.29 1.64 7.31
N SER A 53 -2.22 1.86 8.63
CA SER A 53 -3.39 1.83 9.51
C SER A 53 -4.45 2.87 9.12
N GLN A 54 -4.03 4.10 8.82
CA GLN A 54 -4.92 5.17 8.35
C GLN A 54 -5.55 4.83 7.00
N LEU A 55 -4.78 4.28 6.05
CA LEU A 55 -5.28 3.83 4.76
C LEU A 55 -6.29 2.69 4.90
N ILE A 56 -5.99 1.67 5.70
CA ILE A 56 -6.91 0.56 5.98
C ILE A 56 -8.20 1.08 6.61
N SER A 57 -8.10 1.94 7.62
CA SER A 57 -9.27 2.55 8.27
C SER A 57 -10.12 3.33 7.27
N MET A 58 -9.49 4.12 6.38
CA MET A 58 -10.21 4.84 5.34
C MET A 58 -10.91 3.90 4.35
N LEU A 59 -10.25 2.82 3.94
CA LEU A 59 -10.78 1.84 2.98
C LEU A 59 -11.90 0.99 3.58
N LYS A 60 -11.86 0.70 4.89
CA LYS A 60 -12.94 -0.01 5.59
C LYS A 60 -14.21 0.83 5.72
N ASN A 61 -14.08 2.15 5.86
CA ASN A 61 -15.19 3.07 6.11
C ASN A 61 -15.76 3.75 4.86
N ARG A 62 -15.18 3.52 3.67
CA ARG A 62 -15.62 4.16 2.43
C ARG A 62 -15.88 3.15 1.33
N GLU A 63 -16.85 3.47 0.47
CA GLU A 63 -17.11 2.67 -0.73
C GLU A 63 -16.04 2.91 -1.80
N VAL A 64 -15.57 1.81 -2.40
CA VAL A 64 -14.60 1.84 -3.49
C VAL A 64 -15.17 2.64 -4.67
N ASN A 65 -14.48 3.71 -5.02
CA ASN A 65 -14.80 4.58 -6.16
C ASN A 65 -13.50 5.15 -6.74
N VAL A 66 -13.60 5.80 -7.91
CA VAL A 66 -12.45 6.35 -8.65
C VAL A 66 -11.56 7.30 -7.82
N THR A 67 -12.14 8.05 -6.89
CA THR A 67 -11.40 8.96 -5.99
C THR A 67 -10.57 8.19 -4.97
N ILE A 68 -11.04 7.01 -4.56
CA ILE A 68 -10.36 6.15 -3.59
C ILE A 68 -9.35 5.20 -4.27
N CYS A 69 -9.50 4.93 -5.58
CA CYS A 69 -8.55 4.11 -6.34
C CYS A 69 -7.10 4.60 -6.24
N GLY A 70 -6.86 5.91 -6.11
CA GLY A 70 -5.51 6.44 -5.86
C GLY A 70 -4.90 5.98 -4.52
N TYR A 71 -5.71 5.88 -3.47
CA TYR A 71 -5.26 5.40 -2.16
C TYR A 71 -5.06 3.88 -2.15
N ILE A 72 -5.91 3.14 -2.88
CA ILE A 72 -5.76 1.69 -3.05
C ILE A 72 -4.47 1.39 -3.83
N ALA A 73 -4.23 2.11 -4.92
CA ALA A 73 -2.98 2.04 -5.70
C ALA A 73 -1.76 2.34 -4.84
N HIS A 74 -1.84 3.35 -3.98
CA HIS A 74 -0.75 3.67 -3.05
C HIS A 74 -0.49 2.52 -2.06
N LEU A 75 -1.54 1.93 -1.50
CA LEU A 75 -1.42 0.78 -0.59
C LEU A 75 -0.86 -0.46 -1.31
N ALA A 76 -1.25 -0.70 -2.56
CA ALA A 76 -0.72 -1.78 -3.39
C ALA A 76 0.77 -1.58 -3.71
N LEU A 77 1.18 -0.36 -4.04
CA LEU A 77 2.58 0.00 -4.26
C LEU A 77 3.43 -0.23 -2.99
N ILE A 78 2.91 0.13 -1.81
CA ILE A 78 3.58 -0.16 -0.54
C ILE A 78 3.81 -1.67 -0.39
N LYS A 79 2.79 -2.49 -0.66
CA LYS A 79 2.89 -3.96 -0.57
C LYS A 79 3.99 -4.49 -1.49
N GLU A 80 4.03 -4.07 -2.75
CA GLU A 80 5.08 -4.50 -3.68
C GLU A 80 6.48 -4.09 -3.22
N ARG A 81 6.62 -2.88 -2.66
CA ARG A 81 7.90 -2.42 -2.10
C ARG A 81 8.33 -3.21 -0.88
N LEU A 82 7.39 -3.66 -0.04
CA LEU A 82 7.67 -4.54 1.09
C LEU A 82 8.14 -5.91 0.61
N ILE A 83 7.48 -6.48 -0.40
CA ILE A 83 7.89 -7.74 -1.02
C ILE A 83 9.30 -7.62 -1.61
N GLN A 84 9.59 -6.55 -2.35
CA GLN A 84 10.94 -6.28 -2.86
C GLN A 84 11.99 -6.06 -1.78
N ALA A 85 11.58 -5.57 -0.60
CA ALA A 85 12.46 -5.43 0.56
C ALA A 85 12.66 -6.76 1.32
N GLY A 86 12.09 -7.88 0.84
CA GLY A 86 12.22 -9.21 1.43
C GLY A 86 11.18 -9.55 2.50
N MET A 87 10.04 -8.85 2.52
CA MET A 87 8.89 -9.18 3.38
C MET A 87 7.80 -9.91 2.58
N GLU A 88 7.98 -11.23 2.41
CA GLU A 88 6.99 -12.16 1.83
C GLU A 88 6.04 -12.73 2.90
#